data_AF-A0A2D6TJC4-F1
#
_entry.id   AF-A0A2D6TJC4-F1
#
_cell.length_a   1.000
_cell.length_b   1.000
_cell.length_c   1.000
_cell.angle_alpha   90.00
_cell.angle_beta   90.00
_cell.angle_gamma   90.00
#
_symmetry.space_group_name_H-M   'P 1'
#
loop_
_entity.id
_entity.type
_entity.pdbx_description
1 polymer ?
#
loop_
_entity_poly.entity_id
_entity_poly.type
_entity_poly.pdbx_seq_one_letter_code
_entity_poly.pdbx_strand_id
1 'polypeptide(L)'
;MKKIILLLSTVILVFLAACEPIEPGEEPEEKEAPGEVTKEEAGFAGITKQQCINANGYWNECGSPCAGTDADFCIQMCQVQCECGGIAGFTCPEGFKCRLSGKIADEMGVCIKK
;
A
#
# COMPACT_ATOMS: atom_id res chain seq x y z
N MET A 1 -20.59 -39.29 -25.48
CA MET A 1 -19.92 -38.04 -25.92
C MET A 1 -20.91 -36.88 -26.13
N LYS A 2 -22.00 -37.04 -26.90
CA LYS A 2 -23.01 -35.96 -27.10
C LYS A 2 -23.67 -35.40 -25.81
N LYS A 3 -23.88 -36.24 -24.78
CA LYS A 3 -24.51 -35.85 -23.49
C LYS A 3 -23.60 -35.00 -22.59
N ILE A 4 -22.27 -35.19 -22.66
CA ILE A 4 -21.29 -34.44 -21.86
C ILE A 4 -21.12 -33.01 -22.42
N ILE A 5 -21.18 -32.86 -23.74
CA ILE A 5 -21.13 -31.56 -24.43
C ILE A 5 -22.37 -30.70 -24.10
N LEU A 6 -23.54 -31.32 -23.97
CA LEU A 6 -24.78 -30.65 -23.55
C LEU A 6 -24.76 -30.17 -22.09
N LEU A 7 -24.14 -30.95 -21.20
CA LEU A 7 -23.97 -30.58 -19.78
C LEU A 7 -22.95 -29.45 -19.60
N LEU A 8 -21.85 -29.45 -20.36
CA LEU A 8 -20.86 -28.36 -20.32
C LEU A 8 -21.45 -27.03 -20.85
N SER A 9 -22.23 -27.09 -21.94
CA SER A 9 -22.88 -25.90 -22.50
C SER A 9 -23.91 -25.28 -21.56
N THR A 10 -24.69 -26.11 -20.86
CA THR A 10 -25.70 -25.62 -19.89
C THR A 10 -25.07 -25.02 -18.64
N VAL A 11 -23.96 -25.57 -18.14
CA VAL A 11 -23.22 -24.99 -16.99
C VAL A 11 -22.61 -23.63 -17.35
N ILE A 12 -22.05 -23.47 -18.57
CA ILE A 12 -21.47 -22.19 -19.02
C ILE A 12 -22.54 -21.10 -19.15
N LEU A 13 -23.75 -21.44 -19.63
CA LEU A 13 -24.86 -20.49 -19.72
C LEU A 13 -25.38 -20.03 -18.36
N VAL A 14 -25.33 -20.88 -17.33
CA VAL A 14 -25.73 -20.50 -15.95
C VAL A 14 -24.72 -19.53 -15.33
N PHE A 15 -23.42 -19.70 -15.58
CA PHE A 15 -22.38 -18.78 -15.08
C PHE A 15 -22.45 -17.39 -15.72
N LEU A 16 -22.83 -17.29 -17.00
CA LEU A 16 -22.97 -15.99 -17.69
C LEU A 16 -24.23 -15.21 -17.26
N ALA A 17 -25.27 -15.88 -16.79
CA ALA A 17 -26.51 -15.24 -16.33
C ALA A 17 -26.45 -14.73 -14.88
N ALA A 18 -25.44 -15.12 -14.10
CA ALA A 18 -25.30 -14.75 -12.68
C ALA A 18 -24.49 -13.47 -12.44
N CYS A 19 -23.97 -12.82 -13.48
CA CYS A 19 -23.44 -11.46 -13.37
C CYS A 19 -24.60 -10.47 -13.44
N GLU A 20 -25.31 -10.30 -12.33
CA GLU A 20 -26.14 -9.11 -12.16
C GLU A 20 -25.20 -7.89 -12.14
N PRO A 21 -25.53 -6.79 -12.83
CA PRO A 21 -24.81 -5.54 -12.67
C PRO A 21 -24.95 -5.11 -11.21
N ILE A 22 -23.83 -5.04 -10.50
CA ILE A 22 -23.76 -4.34 -9.21
C ILE A 22 -24.14 -2.89 -9.52
N GLU A 23 -25.37 -2.51 -9.17
CA GLU A 23 -25.76 -1.11 -9.15
C GLU A 23 -24.79 -0.40 -8.20
N PRO A 24 -24.24 0.77 -8.57
CA PRO A 24 -23.45 1.57 -7.65
C PRO A 24 -24.39 1.99 -6.51
N GLY A 25 -24.35 1.20 -5.43
CA GLY A 25 -25.02 1.52 -4.18
C GLY A 25 -24.49 2.86 -3.71
N GLU A 26 -25.42 3.79 -3.47
CA GLU A 26 -25.14 5.08 -2.85
C GLU A 26 -24.31 4.85 -1.58
N GLU A 27 -23.08 5.37 -1.58
CA GLU A 27 -22.23 5.38 -0.40
C GLU A 27 -22.98 6.11 0.72
N PRO A 28 -23.03 5.57 1.95
CA PRO A 28 -23.49 6.36 3.07
C PRO A 28 -22.52 7.52 3.25
N GLU A 29 -23.01 8.73 2.96
CA GLU A 29 -22.37 10.01 3.24
C GLU A 29 -22.07 10.07 4.75
N GLU A 30 -20.87 9.63 5.12
CA GLU A 30 -20.36 9.74 6.48
C GLU A 30 -20.13 11.23 6.73
N LYS A 31 -21.10 11.83 7.41
CA LYS A 31 -21.04 13.21 7.88
C LYS A 31 -19.79 13.37 8.73
N GLU A 32 -18.77 14.00 8.14
CA GLU A 32 -17.57 14.44 8.83
C GLU A 32 -17.98 15.30 10.02
N ALA A 33 -17.78 14.76 11.23
CA ALA A 33 -17.81 15.56 12.43
C ALA A 33 -16.65 16.57 12.37
N PRO A 34 -16.83 17.83 12.77
CA PRO A 34 -15.77 18.83 12.74
C PRO A 34 -14.79 18.55 13.89
N GLY A 35 -13.83 17.68 13.62
CA GLY A 35 -12.66 17.44 14.44
C GLY A 35 -11.45 18.10 13.78
N GLU A 36 -11.28 19.40 14.01
CA GLU A 36 -10.07 20.13 13.69
C GLU A 36 -8.85 19.44 14.33
N VAL A 37 -8.05 18.75 13.51
CA VAL A 37 -6.65 18.45 13.82
C VAL A 37 -5.83 18.84 12.59
N THR A 38 -5.42 20.10 12.53
CA THR A 38 -4.36 20.58 11.65
C THR A 38 -3.00 20.10 12.18
N LYS A 39 -2.76 18.79 12.10
CA LYS A 39 -1.41 18.22 12.14
C LYS A 39 -1.23 17.45 10.86
N GLU A 40 -0.50 18.05 9.93
CA GLU A 40 0.06 17.41 8.75
C GLU A 40 0.46 15.97 9.12
N GLU A 41 -0.13 14.97 8.45
CA GLU A 41 0.03 13.56 8.79
C GLU A 41 1.50 13.16 8.69
N ALA A 42 2.21 13.28 9.81
CA ALA A 42 3.59 12.86 9.92
C ALA A 42 3.58 11.34 10.06
N GLY A 43 4.18 10.64 9.09
CA GLY A 43 4.41 9.20 9.14
C GLY A 43 5.29 8.82 10.33
N PHE A 44 5.56 7.53 10.51
CA PHE A 44 6.19 7.01 11.74
C PHE A 44 7.52 7.69 12.15
N ALA A 45 8.31 8.17 11.19
CA ALA A 45 9.56 8.87 11.45
C ALA A 45 9.41 10.40 11.67
N GLY A 46 8.17 10.91 11.74
CA GLY A 46 7.89 12.34 11.76
C GLY A 46 8.02 13.01 10.38
N ILE A 47 8.02 12.22 9.29
CA ILE A 47 8.12 12.70 7.91
C ILE A 47 6.73 12.92 7.37
N THR A 48 6.41 14.10 6.83
CA THR A 48 5.13 14.36 6.19
C THR A 48 5.12 13.84 4.75
N LYS A 49 3.93 13.60 4.19
CA LYS A 49 3.76 13.18 2.79
C LYS A 49 4.48 14.12 1.82
N GLN A 50 4.36 15.42 2.05
CA GLN A 50 4.99 16.44 1.21
C GLN A 50 6.51 16.40 1.33
N GLN A 51 7.07 16.24 2.53
CA GLN A 51 8.50 16.07 2.71
C GLN A 51 9.04 14.85 1.96
N CYS A 52 8.33 13.72 2.02
CA CYS A 52 8.70 12.51 1.31
C CYS A 52 8.73 12.71 -0.20
N ILE A 53 7.64 13.25 -0.78
CA ILE A 53 7.51 13.47 -2.23
C ILE A 53 8.54 14.48 -2.73
N ASN A 54 8.75 15.59 -2.01
CA ASN A 54 9.74 16.60 -2.38
C ASN A 54 11.17 16.06 -2.38
N ALA A 55 11.44 15.04 -1.57
CA ALA A 55 12.73 14.37 -1.49
C ALA A 55 12.85 13.20 -2.48
N ASN A 56 11.93 13.04 -3.43
CA ASN A 56 11.87 11.90 -4.35
C ASN A 56 11.81 10.55 -3.60
N GLY A 57 11.11 10.52 -2.47
CA GLY A 57 10.76 9.30 -1.75
C GLY A 57 9.43 8.72 -2.25
N TYR A 58 9.14 7.47 -1.88
CA TYR A 58 7.85 6.85 -2.14
C TYR A 58 7.00 6.86 -0.86
N TRP A 59 5.86 7.56 -0.90
CA TRP A 59 4.95 7.60 0.23
C TRP A 59 4.08 6.34 0.26
N ASN A 60 4.24 5.53 1.31
CA ASN A 60 3.45 4.33 1.52
C ASN A 60 2.56 4.50 2.75
N GLU A 61 1.24 4.49 2.56
CA GLU A 61 0.25 4.61 3.62
C GLU A 61 0.09 3.30 4.43
N CYS A 62 0.54 2.17 3.88
CA CYS A 62 0.59 0.87 4.53
C CYS A 62 1.95 0.18 4.28
N GLY A 63 3.02 0.77 4.81
CA GLY A 63 4.35 0.17 4.86
C GLY A 63 4.48 -0.87 5.97
N SER A 64 5.45 -1.79 5.81
CA SER A 64 5.78 -2.78 6.84
C SER A 64 6.60 -2.13 7.95
N PRO A 65 6.26 -2.29 9.25
CA PRO A 65 7.06 -1.72 10.34
C PRO A 65 8.49 -2.30 10.41
N CYS A 66 8.72 -3.43 9.74
CA CYS A 66 10.03 -4.08 9.68
C CYS A 66 10.80 -3.76 8.39
N ALA A 67 10.28 -2.91 7.50
CA ALA A 67 10.98 -2.50 6.30
C ALA A 67 12.34 -1.86 6.65
N GLY A 68 13.37 -2.26 5.90
CA GLY A 68 14.76 -1.89 6.17
C GLY A 68 15.38 -2.50 7.44
N THR A 69 14.73 -3.46 8.11
CA THR A 69 15.32 -4.19 9.25
C THR A 69 15.76 -5.59 8.84
N ASP A 70 16.55 -6.25 9.66
CA ASP A 70 16.95 -7.64 9.47
C ASP A 70 15.96 -8.66 10.07
N ALA A 71 14.78 -8.21 10.52
CA ALA A 71 13.79 -9.07 11.17
C ALA A 71 13.29 -10.19 10.23
N ASP A 72 13.35 -11.43 10.72
CA ASP A 72 12.81 -12.60 10.00
C ASP A 72 11.29 -12.73 10.16
N PHE A 73 10.74 -12.13 11.23
CA PHE A 73 9.32 -12.09 11.52
C PHE A 73 8.88 -10.64 11.72
N CYS A 74 7.76 -10.28 11.12
CA CYS A 74 7.17 -8.97 11.26
C CYS A 74 5.69 -9.08 11.64
N ILE A 75 5.24 -8.17 12.52
CA ILE A 75 3.82 -8.01 12.76
C ILE A 75 3.16 -7.45 11.50
N GLN A 76 2.04 -8.07 11.08
CA GLN A 76 1.27 -7.63 9.92
C GLN A 76 0.36 -6.47 10.34
N MET A 77 0.94 -5.27 10.37
CA MET A 77 0.20 -4.02 10.56
C MET A 77 0.66 -2.99 9.55
N CYS A 78 -0.26 -2.14 9.09
CA CYS A 78 0.05 -1.00 8.25
C CYS A 78 0.70 0.10 9.07
N GLN A 79 1.77 0.67 8.53
CA GLN A 79 2.35 1.88 9.08
C GLN A 79 2.68 2.86 7.96
N VAL A 80 2.29 4.12 8.13
CA VAL A 80 2.62 5.19 7.20
C VAL A 80 4.13 5.44 7.21
N GLN A 81 4.77 5.33 6.05
CA GLN A 81 6.22 5.39 5.88
C GLN A 81 6.61 6.13 4.60
N CYS A 82 7.78 6.77 4.64
CA CYS A 82 8.47 7.23 3.44
C CYS A 82 9.52 6.20 3.06
N GLU A 83 9.31 5.50 1.95
CA GLU A 83 10.21 4.48 1.43
C GLU A 83 11.30 5.08 0.53
N CYS A 84 12.43 4.39 0.49
CA CYS A 84 13.65 4.83 -0.21
C CYS A 84 14.38 3.64 -0.84
N GLY A 85 15.39 3.89 -1.67
CA GLY A 85 16.11 2.85 -2.38
C GLY A 85 15.30 2.30 -3.54
N GLY A 86 15.30 0.98 -3.70
CA GLY A 86 14.68 0.33 -4.84
C GLY A 86 15.41 0.59 -6.15
N ILE A 87 14.95 -0.09 -7.20
CA ILE A 87 15.43 0.14 -8.58
C ILE A 87 15.14 1.56 -9.07
N ALA A 88 14.11 2.21 -8.50
CA ALA A 88 13.75 3.59 -8.80
C ALA A 88 14.70 4.62 -8.17
N GLY A 89 15.58 4.21 -7.24
CA GLY A 89 16.52 5.10 -6.59
C GLY A 89 15.85 6.17 -5.73
N PHE A 90 14.77 5.83 -5.02
CA PHE A 90 14.06 6.75 -4.14
C PHE A 90 14.98 7.28 -3.03
N THR A 91 14.84 8.56 -2.68
CA THR A 91 15.71 9.23 -1.72
C THR A 91 14.95 9.73 -0.49
N CYS A 92 15.70 9.99 0.59
CA CYS A 92 15.14 10.49 1.84
C CYS A 92 15.29 12.00 1.99
N PRO A 93 14.37 12.66 2.72
CA PRO A 93 14.49 14.08 3.04
C PRO A 93 15.76 14.42 3.82
N GLU A 94 16.13 15.70 3.85
CA GLU A 94 17.25 16.17 4.66
C GLU A 94 17.07 15.82 6.14
N GLY A 95 18.15 15.40 6.81
CA GLY A 95 18.09 14.91 8.19
C GLY A 95 17.69 13.44 8.35
N PHE A 96 17.34 12.77 7.25
CA PHE A 96 16.99 11.35 7.23
C PHE A 96 18.00 10.55 6.40
N LYS A 97 18.09 9.25 6.68
CA LYS A 97 18.89 8.27 5.92
C LYS A 97 18.00 7.11 5.51
N CYS A 98 18.35 6.49 4.38
CA CYS A 98 17.67 5.29 3.93
C CYS A 98 18.19 4.09 4.74
N ARG A 99 17.30 3.42 5.46
CA ARG A 99 17.60 2.18 6.16
C ARG A 99 17.19 1.00 5.26
N LEU A 100 18.16 0.18 4.88
CA LEU A 100 18.01 -1.04 4.08
C LEU A 100 18.39 -2.25 4.96
N SER A 101 17.79 -3.43 4.73
CA SER A 101 18.24 -4.66 5.39
C SER A 101 19.57 -5.16 4.81
N GLY A 102 19.89 -4.79 3.57
CA GLY A 102 21.08 -5.21 2.85
C GLY A 102 21.04 -6.67 2.36
N LYS A 103 19.86 -7.32 2.42
CA LYS A 103 19.71 -8.75 2.09
C LYS A 103 19.54 -9.01 0.59
N ILE A 104 19.06 -8.03 -0.17
CA ILE A 104 18.77 -8.17 -1.61
C ILE A 104 19.26 -6.94 -2.39
N ALA A 105 19.53 -7.11 -3.69
CA ALA A 105 19.79 -6.00 -4.59
C ALA A 105 18.52 -5.18 -4.82
N ASP A 106 18.69 -3.87 -5.04
CA ASP A 106 17.59 -2.92 -5.29
C ASP A 106 16.48 -3.00 -4.23
N GLU A 107 16.88 -3.20 -2.98
CA GLU A 107 15.96 -3.31 -1.85
C GLU A 107 15.22 -1.99 -1.60
N MET A 108 13.93 -2.10 -1.30
CA MET A 108 13.14 -1.01 -0.73
C MET A 108 13.43 -0.87 0.77
N GLY A 109 13.87 0.31 1.17
CA GLY A 109 14.11 0.69 2.55
C GLY A 109 13.11 1.71 3.07
N VAL A 110 13.38 2.22 4.27
CA VAL A 110 12.58 3.28 4.89
C VAL A 110 13.45 4.43 5.36
N CYS A 111 12.94 5.64 5.23
CA CYS A 111 13.58 6.82 5.74
C CYS A 111 13.48 6.89 7.26
N ILE A 112 14.62 6.90 7.92
CA ILE A 112 14.75 7.06 9.37
C ILE A 112 15.60 8.27 9.70
N LYS A 113 15.40 8.83 10.90
CA LYS A 113 16.24 9.93 11.38
C LYS A 113 17.71 9.48 11.40
N LYS A 114 18.62 10.36 10.95
CA LYS A 114 20.07 10.08 10.91
C LYS A 114 20.62 9.71 12.27
#